data_AF-A0A3M2C362-F1
#
_entry.id   AF-A0A3M2C362-F1
#
_cell.length_a   1.000
_cell.length_b   1.000
_cell.length_c   1.000
_cell.angle_alpha   90.00
_cell.angle_beta   90.00
_cell.angle_gamma   90.00
#
_symmetry.space_group_name_H-M   'P 1'
#
loop_
_entity.id
_entity.type
_entity.pdbx_description
1 polymer ?
#
loop_
_entity_poly.entity_id
_entity_poly.type
_entity_poly.pdbx_seq_one_letter_code
_entity_poly.pdbx_strand_id
1 'polypeptide(L)'
;MSDDLTGLAGGIDGLADPLSGDGGTGSTTQDTTTTTGDPLLLEPLPLDSTTSDPTSDPVSDPTSDPAPITFTPLLSETALMSDPLAAETTGGTETSGTTDPTSGTTTTTDTTGTTGTTDTSGTGTSGTTGTPHPTDPAKMAEHAALMNLVRPEDATHVAVASGDWFDPATWGGSVPGAGARVLIPQGVSVDYTGVSDARLFTVRVDGELSFATQSDTRMVVDTLVVDGTGRLEIGTATDPVAAGVSAEIVIANNGAIDTVWDPMLLSRGVIVHGQVEMHGAEKATHLKVAADPMAGDTTLTLASAPDGWQVGDRIVVAGTHYKGHAWDNTIQGVRPYPPEDEVRTITAIDGNVVTLDAALVHDHDAPRAGLKTSVANYSRSITIATEDYDTAAVSERGHVMFMHSDDVDVRYVGFEGLGRTDKSADAVPVGSLETVTPDANVKGRYALHVHRAGVDDPDNPAMLVGNAVWTSPGWGIVHHD
;
A
#
# COMPACT_ATOMS: atom_id res chain seq x y z
N MET A 1 -60.49 -3.49 -59.39
CA MET A 1 -59.40 -4.42 -59.72
C MET A 1 -58.77 -4.78 -58.37
N SER A 2 -59.49 -5.49 -57.50
CA SER A 2 -59.88 -6.92 -57.52
C SER A 2 -58.69 -7.79 -57.11
N ASP A 3 -58.72 -8.74 -56.17
CA ASP A 3 -59.65 -9.31 -55.17
C ASP A 3 -58.72 -10.07 -54.17
N ASP A 4 -58.92 -10.08 -52.84
CA ASP A 4 -59.69 -11.07 -52.03
C ASP A 4 -59.31 -12.56 -52.27
N LEU A 5 -59.22 -13.52 -51.34
CA LEU A 5 -59.47 -13.65 -49.88
C LEU A 5 -59.21 -15.13 -49.45
N THR A 6 -59.33 -15.38 -48.12
CA THR A 6 -59.64 -16.63 -47.35
C THR A 6 -58.50 -17.54 -46.84
N GLY A 7 -58.49 -18.03 -45.59
CA GLY A 7 -59.45 -18.03 -44.45
C GLY A 7 -58.76 -18.41 -43.11
N LEU A 8 -59.17 -17.87 -41.95
CA LEU A 8 -60.14 -18.37 -40.92
C LEU A 8 -59.61 -19.54 -40.04
N ALA A 9 -59.87 -19.71 -38.74
CA ALA A 9 -60.25 -18.92 -37.54
C ALA A 9 -60.58 -19.91 -36.38
N GLY A 10 -60.40 -19.47 -35.11
CA GLY A 10 -61.10 -19.97 -33.88
C GLY A 10 -60.33 -20.98 -33.00
N GLY A 11 -60.33 -20.95 -31.65
CA GLY A 11 -60.97 -20.10 -30.63
C GLY A 11 -60.91 -20.78 -29.23
N ILE A 12 -61.01 -19.96 -28.17
CA ILE A 12 -61.59 -20.15 -26.81
C ILE A 12 -60.94 -21.05 -25.71
N ASP A 13 -60.40 -20.38 -24.69
CA ASP A 13 -60.77 -20.29 -23.25
C ASP A 13 -61.19 -21.54 -22.41
N GLY A 14 -60.67 -21.65 -21.18
CA GLY A 14 -61.24 -22.56 -20.15
C GLY A 14 -60.35 -23.05 -18.97
N LEU A 15 -60.22 -22.21 -17.93
CA LEU A 15 -60.47 -22.50 -16.49
C LEU A 15 -59.68 -23.55 -15.65
N ALA A 16 -59.26 -23.03 -14.47
CA ALA A 16 -59.38 -23.59 -13.10
C ALA A 16 -58.31 -24.56 -12.51
N ASP A 17 -57.45 -23.94 -11.70
CA ASP A 17 -56.96 -24.16 -10.31
C ASP A 17 -57.56 -25.32 -9.42
N PRO A 18 -57.14 -25.51 -8.13
CA PRO A 18 -56.55 -26.75 -7.62
C PRO A 18 -57.38 -27.37 -6.46
N LEU A 19 -57.11 -28.60 -6.03
CA LEU A 19 -57.61 -29.14 -4.75
C LEU A 19 -56.58 -30.19 -4.25
N SER A 20 -55.92 -30.08 -3.10
CA SER A 20 -56.37 -29.89 -1.70
C SER A 20 -56.97 -31.14 -1.05
N GLY A 21 -56.57 -31.35 0.22
CA GLY A 21 -57.21 -32.23 1.19
C GLY A 21 -56.43 -33.53 1.47
N ASP A 22 -56.18 -33.96 2.69
CA ASP A 22 -56.57 -33.45 4.01
C ASP A 22 -55.75 -34.23 5.07
N GLY A 23 -55.74 -33.72 6.31
CA GLY A 23 -54.97 -34.18 7.47
C GLY A 23 -55.32 -35.57 8.02
N GLY A 24 -54.92 -35.97 9.22
CA GLY A 24 -54.18 -35.32 10.29
C GLY A 24 -54.06 -36.30 11.48
N THR A 25 -53.40 -35.83 12.55
CA THR A 25 -53.58 -36.23 13.97
C THR A 25 -53.07 -37.59 14.50
N GLY A 26 -52.46 -37.53 15.71
CA GLY A 26 -52.26 -38.61 16.71
C GLY A 26 -50.88 -39.27 16.67
N SER A 27 -49.91 -38.97 17.55
CA SER A 27 -49.82 -39.25 19.01
C SER A 27 -50.34 -40.63 19.42
N THR A 28 -49.46 -41.62 19.66
CA THR A 28 -49.21 -42.27 20.98
C THR A 28 -48.27 -43.49 20.86
N THR A 29 -47.24 -43.48 21.70
CA THR A 29 -46.64 -44.55 22.56
C THR A 29 -46.81 -46.06 22.29
N GLN A 30 -45.69 -46.74 22.63
CA GLN A 30 -45.48 -48.14 23.08
C GLN A 30 -45.55 -49.25 22.01
N ASP A 31 -44.84 -50.38 22.09
CA ASP A 31 -43.67 -50.90 22.83
C ASP A 31 -43.60 -52.37 22.37
N THR A 32 -42.43 -52.89 21.98
CA THR A 32 -42.10 -54.32 22.14
C THR A 32 -40.58 -54.51 22.08
N THR A 33 -39.97 -54.40 23.26
CA THR A 33 -39.03 -55.37 23.87
C THR A 33 -38.36 -56.47 23.01
N THR A 34 -37.02 -56.49 23.04
CA THR A 34 -36.15 -57.63 23.44
C THR A 34 -34.68 -57.15 23.52
N THR A 35 -34.13 -56.84 24.71
CA THR A 35 -33.21 -57.67 25.55
C THR A 35 -31.97 -58.13 24.73
N THR A 36 -30.71 -57.83 25.02
CA THR A 36 -29.96 -57.74 26.30
C THR A 36 -28.52 -57.29 26.00
N GLY A 37 -27.87 -56.53 26.90
CA GLY A 37 -26.41 -56.59 27.08
C GLY A 37 -25.64 -55.27 27.03
N ASP A 38 -25.66 -54.53 28.13
CA ASP A 38 -24.63 -53.57 28.57
C ASP A 38 -24.64 -53.64 30.12
N PRO A 39 -23.69 -53.10 30.91
CA PRO A 39 -22.46 -52.37 30.55
C PRO A 39 -21.24 -52.78 31.42
N LEU A 40 -20.04 -52.25 31.14
CA LEU A 40 -19.07 -51.96 32.20
C LEU A 40 -18.27 -50.68 31.90
N LEU A 41 -18.63 -49.63 32.65
CA LEU A 41 -17.87 -48.42 32.94
C LEU A 41 -16.61 -48.76 33.75
N LEU A 42 -15.49 -48.08 33.47
CA LEU A 42 -14.37 -47.98 34.41
C LEU A 42 -13.52 -46.72 34.14
N GLU A 43 -13.64 -45.77 35.05
CA GLU A 43 -12.60 -44.84 35.54
C GLU A 43 -13.01 -44.47 36.99
N PRO A 44 -12.15 -43.84 37.82
CA PRO A 44 -10.70 -43.95 37.97
C PRO A 44 -10.32 -44.09 39.47
N LEU A 45 -9.11 -44.53 39.84
CA LEU A 45 -8.60 -44.42 41.23
C LEU A 45 -7.05 -44.37 41.30
N PRO A 46 -6.48 -43.85 42.42
CA PRO A 46 -5.28 -43.03 42.47
C PRO A 46 -4.03 -43.81 42.94
N LEU A 47 -2.86 -43.17 42.88
CA LEU A 47 -1.66 -43.63 43.58
C LEU A 47 -1.07 -42.48 44.41
N ASP A 48 -0.92 -42.76 45.71
CA ASP A 48 -0.17 -41.97 46.67
C ASP A 48 1.00 -42.80 47.26
N SER A 49 2.07 -42.06 47.55
CA SER A 49 3.19 -42.22 48.50
C SER A 49 4.11 -43.46 48.50
N THR A 50 5.43 -43.24 48.43
CA THR A 50 6.29 -43.06 49.63
C THR A 50 7.79 -42.76 49.30
N THR A 51 8.29 -41.67 49.91
CA THR A 51 9.62 -41.43 50.52
C THR A 51 10.95 -41.89 49.89
N SER A 52 11.84 -40.94 49.62
CA SER A 52 13.14 -40.80 50.33
C SER A 52 13.89 -39.53 49.93
N ASP A 53 14.07 -38.63 50.89
CA ASP A 53 15.11 -37.58 50.95
C ASP A 53 16.48 -38.23 51.28
N PRO A 54 17.62 -37.69 50.82
CA PRO A 54 18.43 -36.95 51.78
C PRO A 54 19.17 -35.69 51.25
N THR A 55 19.20 -34.68 52.12
CA THR A 55 20.35 -33.84 52.54
C THR A 55 20.75 -32.61 51.71
N SER A 56 20.29 -31.44 52.21
CA SER A 56 21.08 -30.28 52.70
C SER A 56 22.33 -29.79 51.92
N ASP A 57 22.17 -28.59 51.33
CA ASP A 57 23.03 -27.38 51.32
C ASP A 57 24.53 -27.45 50.93
N PRO A 58 25.09 -26.43 50.22
CA PRO A 58 24.91 -25.03 50.60
C PRO A 58 24.70 -23.99 49.48
N VAL A 59 24.06 -22.91 49.91
CA VAL A 59 24.10 -21.54 49.37
C VAL A 59 25.52 -21.19 48.90
N SER A 60 25.63 -20.87 47.61
CA SER A 60 26.77 -20.16 47.02
C SER A 60 26.26 -18.84 46.46
N ASP A 61 26.63 -17.77 47.13
CA ASP A 61 26.64 -16.40 46.61
C ASP A 61 27.59 -16.30 45.40
N PRO A 62 27.20 -15.64 44.30
CA PRO A 62 28.17 -14.88 43.54
C PRO A 62 27.73 -13.42 43.38
N THR A 63 28.13 -12.58 44.33
CA THR A 63 28.48 -11.19 44.05
C THR A 63 29.67 -11.17 43.08
N SER A 64 29.37 -11.16 41.79
CA SER A 64 30.26 -10.63 40.77
C SER A 64 29.41 -10.22 39.57
N ASP A 65 29.09 -8.93 39.50
CA ASP A 65 28.61 -8.26 38.30
C ASP A 65 29.51 -8.65 37.11
N PRO A 66 28.98 -9.24 36.02
CA PRO A 66 29.67 -9.15 34.76
C PRO A 66 29.60 -7.69 34.29
N ALA A 67 30.77 -7.11 34.01
CA ALA A 67 30.91 -5.77 33.47
C ALA A 67 29.93 -5.51 32.31
N PRO A 68 29.40 -4.28 32.15
CA PRO A 68 28.47 -3.97 31.08
C PRO A 68 29.12 -4.29 29.74
N ILE A 69 28.46 -5.15 28.96
CA ILE A 69 28.80 -5.36 27.56
C ILE A 69 28.48 -4.06 26.85
N THR A 70 29.51 -3.27 26.59
CA THR A 70 29.43 -2.10 25.72
C THR A 70 29.08 -2.58 24.31
N PHE A 71 27.82 -2.39 23.90
CA PHE A 71 27.49 -2.36 22.49
C PHE A 71 28.25 -1.19 21.87
N THR A 72 29.29 -1.52 21.11
CA THR A 72 29.87 -0.57 20.17
C THR A 72 28.88 -0.53 19.01
N PRO A 73 28.20 0.60 18.71
CA PRO A 73 27.38 0.68 17.51
C PRO A 73 28.29 0.37 16.32
N LEU A 74 27.87 -0.54 15.45
CA LEU A 74 28.48 -0.66 14.14
C LEU A 74 28.36 0.71 13.49
N LEU A 75 29.51 1.32 13.23
CA LEU A 75 29.62 2.61 12.57
C LEU A 75 28.84 2.57 11.26
N SER A 76 28.11 3.65 11.02
CA SER A 76 27.68 4.10 9.69
C SER A 76 28.80 3.82 8.68
N GLU A 77 28.56 2.94 7.70
CA GLU A 77 29.42 2.84 6.53
C GLU A 77 29.16 4.06 5.64
N THR A 78 29.80 5.16 6.02
CA THR A 78 30.06 6.28 5.13
C THR A 78 31.41 6.00 4.49
N ALA A 79 31.48 5.26 3.38
CA ALA A 79 32.66 5.27 2.53
C ALA A 79 32.43 4.70 1.11
N LEU A 80 32.78 5.53 0.12
CA LEU A 80 33.30 5.19 -1.21
C LEU A 80 32.30 4.95 -2.36
N MET A 81 31.64 6.03 -2.80
CA MET A 81 31.38 6.22 -4.23
C MET A 81 32.44 7.17 -4.79
N SER A 82 33.51 6.58 -5.32
CA SER A 82 34.39 7.22 -6.29
C SER A 82 34.23 6.44 -7.59
N ASP A 83 33.45 6.97 -8.52
CA ASP A 83 33.27 6.38 -9.84
C ASP A 83 34.45 6.79 -10.76
N PRO A 84 35.25 5.87 -11.33
CA PRO A 84 36.32 6.21 -12.25
C PRO A 84 35.81 6.08 -13.69
N LEU A 85 35.21 7.13 -14.23
CA LEU A 85 34.99 7.23 -15.68
C LEU A 85 35.17 8.66 -16.20
N ALA A 86 36.42 9.12 -16.25
CA ALA A 86 36.85 10.15 -17.19
C ALA A 86 38.38 10.08 -17.38
N ALA A 87 38.83 9.25 -18.33
CA ALA A 87 40.14 9.37 -18.93
C ALA A 87 39.95 9.53 -20.44
N GLU A 88 40.03 10.77 -20.94
CA GLU A 88 41.11 11.18 -21.85
C GLU A 88 41.01 12.66 -22.26
N THR A 89 42.12 13.36 -21.98
CA THR A 89 42.80 14.42 -22.76
C THR A 89 42.05 15.65 -23.30
N THR A 90 42.41 16.83 -22.79
CA THR A 90 43.11 17.87 -23.58
C THR A 90 43.79 18.88 -22.66
N GLY A 91 44.93 19.40 -23.12
CA GLY A 91 45.96 20.02 -22.30
C GLY A 91 45.68 21.44 -21.82
N GLY A 92 46.39 21.84 -20.77
CA GLY A 92 47.27 23.00 -20.89
C GLY A 92 47.10 24.14 -19.89
N THR A 93 48.11 24.24 -19.02
CA THR A 93 48.74 25.45 -18.47
C THR A 93 48.20 25.99 -17.15
N GLU A 94 49.02 25.81 -16.12
CA GLU A 94 48.95 26.52 -14.85
C GLU A 94 49.36 27.99 -15.01
N THR A 95 48.71 28.87 -14.24
CA THR A 95 49.39 30.04 -13.67
C THR A 95 48.83 30.35 -12.29
N SER A 96 49.76 30.35 -11.33
CA SER A 96 49.66 30.81 -9.94
C SER A 96 49.35 32.32 -9.84
N GLY A 97 48.62 32.72 -8.80
CA GLY A 97 48.39 34.13 -8.49
C GLY A 97 47.69 34.35 -7.13
N THR A 98 48.49 34.42 -6.07
CA THR A 98 48.14 34.95 -4.74
C THR A 98 47.94 36.48 -4.81
N THR A 99 46.91 37.04 -4.16
CA THR A 99 47.01 38.31 -3.38
C THR A 99 45.81 38.56 -2.46
N ASP A 100 46.16 39.09 -1.29
CA ASP A 100 45.44 39.54 -0.09
C ASP A 100 44.49 40.75 -0.32
N PRO A 101 43.59 41.11 0.63
CA PRO A 101 42.52 42.10 0.49
C PRO A 101 42.90 43.48 1.05
N THR A 102 42.20 44.56 0.62
CA THR A 102 41.62 45.59 1.52
C THR A 102 40.97 46.77 0.78
N SER A 103 39.83 47.20 1.37
CA SER A 103 39.34 48.58 1.55
C SER A 103 38.72 49.36 0.39
N GLY A 104 37.53 49.92 0.68
CA GLY A 104 36.87 50.94 -0.15
C GLY A 104 35.46 51.31 0.28
N THR A 105 35.35 52.04 1.41
CA THR A 105 34.26 52.90 1.91
C THR A 105 33.33 53.49 0.82
N THR A 106 32.02 53.76 1.01
CA THR A 106 31.52 55.05 1.55
C THR A 106 29.97 55.12 1.56
N THR A 107 29.43 55.40 2.76
CA THR A 107 28.32 56.31 3.16
C THR A 107 26.91 56.21 2.57
N THR A 108 26.00 55.93 3.49
CA THR A 108 24.54 56.11 3.51
C THR A 108 24.11 57.59 3.46
N THR A 109 23.03 57.87 2.74
CA THR A 109 22.20 59.06 2.98
C THR A 109 20.74 58.65 2.92
N ASP A 110 20.04 58.98 4.00
CA ASP A 110 18.64 58.70 4.27
C ASP A 110 17.77 59.84 3.70
N THR A 111 16.63 59.54 3.08
CA THR A 111 15.55 60.53 2.88
C THR A 111 14.19 59.82 2.75
N THR A 112 13.37 60.06 3.76
CA THR A 112 11.93 59.82 3.88
C THR A 112 11.09 60.32 2.69
N GLY A 113 10.07 59.54 2.31
CA GLY A 113 9.00 59.96 1.40
C GLY A 113 7.82 58.97 1.33
N THR A 114 6.78 59.26 2.09
CA THR A 114 5.47 58.60 2.21
C THR A 114 4.76 58.35 0.88
N THR A 115 4.10 57.19 0.67
CA THR A 115 2.66 57.01 0.32
C THR A 115 2.33 55.63 -0.26
N GLY A 116 1.19 55.06 0.18
CA GLY A 116 0.32 54.22 -0.65
C GLY A 116 0.55 52.71 -0.64
N THR A 117 0.04 52.00 0.37
CA THR A 117 -0.24 50.56 0.28
C THR A 117 -1.41 50.31 -0.66
N THR A 118 -1.11 49.77 -1.84
CA THR A 118 -2.04 48.97 -2.64
C THR A 118 -1.25 47.74 -3.05
N ASP A 119 -1.53 46.62 -2.37
CA ASP A 119 -0.93 45.33 -2.68
C ASP A 119 -1.69 44.73 -3.87
N THR A 120 -1.08 44.84 -5.04
CA THR A 120 -1.37 43.97 -6.19
C THR A 120 -0.20 43.03 -6.30
N SER A 121 -0.36 41.83 -5.74
CA SER A 121 0.52 40.70 -5.98
C SER A 121 0.45 40.33 -7.47
N GLY A 122 1.47 40.79 -8.20
CA GLY A 122 1.68 40.46 -9.60
C GLY A 122 2.02 38.99 -9.76
N THR A 123 1.19 38.30 -10.52
CA THR A 123 1.41 36.97 -11.07
C THR A 123 2.69 36.99 -11.92
N GLY A 124 3.75 36.36 -11.40
CA GLY A 124 4.97 36.09 -12.15
C GLY A 124 4.78 34.86 -13.04
N THR A 125 4.23 35.05 -14.24
CA THR A 125 4.41 34.11 -15.35
C THR A 125 5.89 34.07 -15.74
N SER A 126 6.58 32.98 -15.41
CA SER A 126 7.82 32.58 -16.08
C SER A 126 7.58 31.28 -16.81
N GLY A 127 7.25 31.39 -18.10
CA GLY A 127 7.36 30.28 -19.03
C GLY A 127 8.83 29.96 -19.27
N THR A 128 9.31 28.94 -18.57
CA THR A 128 10.53 28.21 -18.92
C THR A 128 10.21 26.75 -18.65
N THR A 129 10.18 25.92 -19.70
CA THR A 129 10.18 24.45 -19.58
C THR A 129 11.51 24.05 -18.96
N GLY A 130 11.63 24.19 -17.64
CA GLY A 130 12.80 23.80 -16.87
C GLY A 130 12.82 22.28 -16.77
N THR A 131 13.86 21.65 -17.30
CA THR A 131 14.12 20.24 -17.04
C THR A 131 14.19 20.03 -15.53
N PRO A 132 13.45 19.08 -14.96
CA PRO A 132 13.58 18.76 -13.54
C PRO A 132 15.02 18.39 -13.20
N HIS A 133 15.49 18.85 -12.03
CA HIS A 133 16.82 18.59 -11.47
C HIS A 133 18.00 18.99 -12.39
N PRO A 134 18.09 20.25 -12.86
CA PRO A 134 19.13 20.68 -13.82
C PRO A 134 20.57 20.55 -13.30
N THR A 135 20.74 20.28 -12.00
CA THR A 135 22.03 20.15 -11.32
C THR A 135 22.37 18.72 -10.89
N ASP A 136 21.50 17.73 -11.14
CA ASP A 136 21.71 16.34 -10.74
C ASP A 136 21.57 15.39 -11.95
N PRO A 137 22.69 14.98 -12.58
CA PRO A 137 22.66 14.11 -13.75
C PRO A 137 21.99 12.75 -13.51
N ALA A 138 22.04 12.21 -12.29
CA ALA A 138 21.42 10.93 -11.98
C ALA A 138 19.89 11.07 -11.93
N LYS A 139 19.38 12.09 -11.21
CA LYS A 139 17.95 12.40 -11.19
C LYS A 139 17.42 12.73 -12.60
N MET A 140 18.19 13.45 -13.41
CA MET A 140 17.84 13.72 -14.82
C MET A 140 17.72 12.44 -15.65
N ALA A 141 18.65 11.49 -15.50
CA ALA A 141 18.62 10.23 -16.24
C ALA A 141 17.40 9.37 -15.85
N GLU A 142 17.11 9.29 -14.55
CA GLU A 142 15.93 8.58 -14.03
C GLU A 142 14.62 9.24 -14.52
N HIS A 143 14.54 10.57 -14.47
CA HIS A 143 13.40 11.34 -14.99
C HIS A 143 13.20 11.06 -16.49
N ALA A 144 14.27 11.11 -17.29
CA ALA A 144 14.18 10.84 -18.72
C ALA A 144 13.71 9.40 -19.01
N ALA A 145 14.19 8.42 -18.25
CA ALA A 145 13.76 7.04 -18.39
C ALA A 145 12.27 6.84 -18.05
N LEU A 146 11.80 7.47 -16.97
CA LEU A 146 10.38 7.46 -16.60
C LEU A 146 9.52 8.07 -17.71
N MET A 147 9.86 9.27 -18.19
CA MET A 147 9.07 9.97 -19.22
C MET A 147 9.10 9.26 -20.57
N ASN A 148 10.14 8.46 -20.85
CA ASN A 148 10.20 7.61 -22.04
C ASN A 148 9.18 6.45 -22.02
N LEU A 149 8.66 6.05 -20.85
CA LEU A 149 7.58 5.06 -20.75
C LEU A 149 6.24 5.60 -21.26
N VAL A 150 6.05 6.93 -21.17
CA VAL A 150 4.78 7.63 -21.35
C VAL A 150 4.92 8.84 -22.28
N ARG A 151 5.52 8.64 -23.45
CA ARG A 151 5.76 9.73 -24.40
C ARG A 151 4.45 10.29 -24.95
N PRO A 152 4.26 11.62 -25.05
CA PRO A 152 3.02 12.22 -25.53
C PRO A 152 2.65 11.76 -26.94
N GLU A 153 3.64 11.53 -27.81
CA GLU A 153 3.41 11.06 -29.17
C GLU A 153 2.87 9.62 -29.26
N ASP A 154 3.01 8.82 -28.20
CA ASP A 154 2.45 7.47 -28.11
C ASP A 154 1.01 7.48 -27.58
N ALA A 155 0.49 8.65 -27.16
CA ALA A 155 -0.85 8.76 -26.61
C ALA A 155 -1.91 8.43 -27.66
N THR A 156 -2.82 7.53 -27.30
CA THR A 156 -3.98 7.13 -28.11
C THR A 156 -5.23 7.96 -27.76
N HIS A 157 -5.28 8.47 -26.54
CA HIS A 157 -6.36 9.29 -26.01
C HIS A 157 -5.74 10.47 -25.29
N VAL A 158 -6.08 11.68 -25.72
CA VAL A 158 -5.61 12.92 -25.13
C VAL A 158 -6.84 13.70 -24.68
N ALA A 159 -6.87 14.11 -23.42
CA ALA A 159 -7.96 14.96 -22.94
C ALA A 159 -7.91 16.32 -23.67
N VAL A 160 -9.02 16.71 -24.30
CA VAL A 160 -9.15 17.95 -25.09
C VAL A 160 -9.86 19.06 -24.31
N ALA A 161 -10.49 18.72 -23.19
CA ALA A 161 -11.18 19.63 -22.29
C ALA A 161 -11.16 19.05 -20.87
N SER A 162 -11.27 19.92 -19.86
CA SER A 162 -11.52 19.48 -18.48
C SER A 162 -12.95 18.92 -18.35
N GLY A 163 -13.12 17.89 -17.53
CA GLY A 163 -14.42 17.25 -17.32
C GLY A 163 -14.32 15.81 -16.85
N ASP A 164 -15.45 15.11 -16.90
CA ASP A 164 -15.56 13.73 -16.45
C ASP A 164 -14.78 12.77 -17.38
N TRP A 165 -13.99 11.86 -16.81
CA TRP A 165 -13.30 10.77 -17.52
C TRP A 165 -14.26 9.96 -18.39
N PHE A 166 -15.49 9.74 -17.93
CA PHE A 166 -16.51 8.93 -18.59
C PHE A 166 -17.33 9.71 -19.63
N ASP A 167 -17.03 10.99 -19.87
CA ASP A 167 -17.63 11.77 -20.96
C ASP A 167 -16.77 11.69 -22.25
N PRO A 168 -17.31 11.14 -23.36
CA PRO A 168 -16.75 11.26 -24.71
C PRO A 168 -16.17 12.63 -25.08
N ALA A 169 -16.80 13.72 -24.63
CA ALA A 169 -16.40 15.08 -24.95
C ALA A 169 -15.04 15.47 -24.32
N THR A 170 -14.72 14.95 -23.14
CA THR A 170 -13.40 15.13 -22.48
C THR A 170 -12.27 14.64 -23.37
N TRP A 171 -12.51 13.61 -24.18
CA TRP A 171 -11.51 12.95 -25.04
C TRP A 171 -11.61 13.32 -26.51
N GLY A 172 -12.53 14.22 -26.88
CA GLY A 172 -12.78 14.60 -28.27
C GLY A 172 -13.31 13.44 -29.13
N GLY A 173 -13.92 12.43 -28.50
CA GLY A 173 -14.22 11.16 -29.16
C GLY A 173 -14.68 10.09 -28.19
N SER A 174 -13.99 8.97 -28.11
CA SER A 174 -14.34 7.86 -27.21
C SER A 174 -13.62 7.97 -25.86
N VAL A 175 -14.29 7.51 -24.80
CA VAL A 175 -13.67 7.29 -23.48
C VAL A 175 -12.54 6.25 -23.61
N PRO A 176 -11.38 6.43 -22.92
CA PRO A 176 -10.29 5.47 -22.92
C PRO A 176 -10.73 4.06 -22.52
N GLY A 177 -10.48 3.10 -23.42
CA GLY A 177 -10.78 1.68 -23.22
C GLY A 177 -9.53 0.82 -23.01
N ALA A 178 -9.68 -0.50 -23.19
CA ALA A 178 -8.58 -1.45 -23.03
C ALA A 178 -7.38 -1.13 -23.95
N GLY A 179 -6.18 -1.18 -23.37
CA GLY A 179 -4.91 -0.89 -24.05
C GLY A 179 -4.66 0.61 -24.31
N ALA A 180 -5.54 1.50 -23.85
CA ALA A 180 -5.37 2.93 -24.08
C ALA A 180 -4.09 3.45 -23.41
N ARG A 181 -3.36 4.27 -24.16
CA ARG A 181 -2.32 5.17 -23.68
C ARG A 181 -2.93 6.55 -23.55
N VAL A 182 -3.14 6.98 -22.32
CA VAL A 182 -3.88 8.19 -21.95
C VAL A 182 -2.92 9.31 -21.59
N LEU A 183 -3.21 10.52 -22.06
CA LEU A 183 -2.56 11.76 -21.67
C LEU A 183 -3.60 12.77 -21.20
N ILE A 184 -3.41 13.32 -19.99
CA ILE A 184 -4.09 14.49 -19.48
C ILE A 184 -3.11 15.67 -19.55
N PRO A 185 -3.22 16.58 -20.54
CA PRO A 185 -2.26 17.67 -20.73
C PRO A 185 -2.29 18.70 -19.60
N GLN A 186 -1.21 19.48 -19.50
CA GLN A 186 -1.15 20.63 -18.60
C GLN A 186 -2.33 21.59 -18.83
N GLY A 187 -2.95 22.05 -17.74
CA GLY A 187 -4.12 22.93 -17.77
C GLY A 187 -5.46 22.23 -18.02
N VAL A 188 -5.48 20.90 -18.12
CA VAL A 188 -6.68 20.07 -18.16
C VAL A 188 -6.83 19.31 -16.85
N SER A 189 -8.03 19.35 -16.26
CA SER A 189 -8.39 18.58 -15.06
C SER A 189 -9.47 17.56 -15.42
N VAL A 190 -9.23 16.29 -15.12
CA VAL A 190 -10.15 15.19 -15.41
C VAL A 190 -10.64 14.54 -14.13
N ASP A 191 -11.96 14.44 -13.98
CA ASP A 191 -12.61 13.82 -12.83
C ASP A 191 -12.91 12.34 -13.12
N TYR A 192 -12.37 11.42 -12.33
CA TYR A 192 -12.63 9.98 -12.40
C TYR A 192 -13.76 9.60 -11.44
N THR A 193 -14.97 9.45 -11.96
CA THR A 193 -16.22 9.42 -11.17
C THR A 193 -16.91 8.05 -11.09
N GLY A 194 -16.26 6.98 -11.55
CA GLY A 194 -16.90 5.68 -11.73
C GLY A 194 -15.99 4.47 -11.63
N VAL A 195 -16.61 3.29 -11.74
CA VAL A 195 -15.96 1.98 -11.70
C VAL A 195 -15.76 1.47 -13.11
N SER A 196 -14.52 1.12 -13.47
CA SER A 196 -14.19 0.56 -14.78
C SER A 196 -13.13 -0.53 -14.70
N ASP A 197 -13.42 -1.68 -15.32
CA ASP A 197 -12.45 -2.76 -15.53
C ASP A 197 -11.69 -2.63 -16.86
N ALA A 198 -11.82 -1.50 -17.56
CA ALA A 198 -11.02 -1.22 -18.76
C ALA A 198 -9.54 -1.18 -18.39
N ARG A 199 -8.76 -2.12 -18.94
CA ARG A 199 -7.32 -2.26 -18.67
C ARG A 199 -6.52 -1.24 -19.45
N LEU A 200 -6.18 -0.11 -18.83
CA LEU A 200 -5.37 0.94 -19.45
C LEU A 200 -3.91 0.50 -19.53
N PHE A 201 -3.20 0.85 -20.61
CA PHE A 201 -1.77 0.54 -20.72
C PHE A 201 -0.94 1.61 -20.01
N THR A 202 -1.14 2.88 -20.32
CA THR A 202 -0.49 3.97 -19.59
C THR A 202 -1.47 5.10 -19.32
N VAL A 203 -1.32 5.77 -18.17
CA VAL A 203 -1.98 7.05 -17.88
C VAL A 203 -0.89 8.05 -17.51
N ARG A 204 -0.75 9.10 -18.32
CA ARG A 204 0.14 10.22 -18.05
C ARG A 204 -0.67 11.45 -17.65
N VAL A 205 -0.28 12.08 -16.54
CA VAL A 205 -0.94 13.26 -15.99
C VAL A 205 0.05 14.42 -15.94
N ASP A 206 -0.09 15.35 -16.89
CA ASP A 206 0.63 16.65 -16.91
C ASP A 206 -0.25 17.77 -16.34
N GLY A 207 -1.57 17.58 -16.36
CA GLY A 207 -2.55 18.43 -15.69
C GLY A 207 -2.99 17.81 -14.36
N GLU A 208 -4.27 17.50 -14.22
CA GLU A 208 -4.82 16.96 -12.98
C GLU A 208 -5.75 15.76 -13.24
N LEU A 209 -5.63 14.75 -12.39
CA LEU A 209 -6.53 13.61 -12.32
C LEU A 209 -7.08 13.50 -10.88
N SER A 210 -8.38 13.67 -10.72
CA SER A 210 -9.05 13.66 -9.41
C SER A 210 -10.09 12.55 -9.33
N PHE A 211 -10.15 11.81 -8.23
CA PHE A 211 -11.11 10.71 -8.03
C PHE A 211 -12.29 11.17 -7.18
N ALA A 212 -13.51 10.71 -7.51
CA ALA A 212 -14.69 11.00 -6.71
C ALA A 212 -14.57 10.44 -5.28
N THR A 213 -15.01 11.23 -4.29
CA THR A 213 -14.89 10.93 -2.85
C THR A 213 -16.17 10.37 -2.23
N GLN A 214 -17.29 10.52 -2.93
CA GLN A 214 -18.64 10.18 -2.43
C GLN A 214 -19.28 8.98 -3.17
N SER A 215 -18.57 8.38 -4.11
CA SER A 215 -19.02 7.22 -4.88
C SER A 215 -17.85 6.32 -5.22
N ASP A 216 -18.11 5.01 -5.36
CA ASP A 216 -17.05 4.06 -5.66
C ASP A 216 -16.36 4.36 -6.98
N THR A 217 -15.04 4.24 -7.00
CA THR A 217 -14.20 4.40 -8.17
C THR A 217 -13.23 3.25 -8.30
N ARG A 218 -12.96 2.83 -9.54
CA ARG A 218 -12.01 1.76 -9.84
C ARG A 218 -11.34 1.98 -11.18
N MET A 219 -10.02 2.09 -11.16
CA MET A 219 -9.17 2.18 -12.35
C MET A 219 -8.24 0.96 -12.43
N VAL A 220 -8.25 0.26 -13.56
CA VAL A 220 -7.26 -0.78 -13.86
C VAL A 220 -6.23 -0.24 -14.85
N VAL A 221 -4.96 -0.16 -14.45
CA VAL A 221 -3.88 0.45 -15.25
C VAL A 221 -2.59 -0.33 -15.09
N ASP A 222 -1.79 -0.48 -16.15
CA ASP A 222 -0.43 -0.98 -15.99
C ASP A 222 0.46 0.09 -15.36
N THR A 223 0.66 1.23 -16.03
CA THR A 223 1.52 2.31 -15.51
C THR A 223 0.80 3.66 -15.44
N LEU A 224 0.71 4.26 -14.24
CA LEU A 224 0.25 5.63 -14.02
C LEU A 224 1.45 6.51 -13.68
N VAL A 225 1.69 7.55 -14.48
CA VAL A 225 2.75 8.54 -14.29
C VAL A 225 2.14 9.92 -14.11
N VAL A 226 2.51 10.61 -13.02
CA VAL A 226 2.23 12.03 -12.85
C VAL A 226 3.52 12.79 -13.14
N ASP A 227 3.50 13.65 -14.15
CA ASP A 227 4.64 14.50 -14.50
C ASP A 227 4.95 15.51 -13.38
N GLY A 228 6.14 16.11 -13.39
CA GLY A 228 6.53 17.13 -12.41
C GLY A 228 5.61 18.35 -12.35
N THR A 229 4.82 18.59 -13.40
CA THR A 229 3.78 19.63 -13.43
C THR A 229 2.37 19.15 -13.06
N GLY A 230 2.18 17.84 -12.98
CA GLY A 230 0.86 17.23 -12.78
C GLY A 230 0.48 17.01 -11.32
N ARG A 231 -0.81 16.72 -11.10
CA ARG A 231 -1.40 16.41 -9.80
C ARG A 231 -2.29 15.17 -9.87
N LEU A 232 -2.14 14.29 -8.89
CA LEU A 232 -3.07 13.19 -8.61
C LEU A 232 -3.78 13.45 -7.28
N GLU A 233 -5.10 13.53 -7.30
CA GLU A 233 -5.95 13.74 -6.12
C GLU A 233 -6.90 12.54 -5.89
N ILE A 234 -6.87 11.98 -4.68
CA ILE A 234 -7.86 11.00 -4.22
C ILE A 234 -8.34 11.42 -2.84
N GLY A 235 -9.25 12.40 -2.81
CA GLY A 235 -9.67 13.06 -1.58
C GLY A 235 -8.64 14.06 -1.04
N THR A 236 -9.11 14.99 -0.23
CA THR A 236 -8.31 16.06 0.40
C THR A 236 -8.51 16.05 1.91
N ALA A 237 -7.71 16.83 2.64
CA ALA A 237 -7.86 16.95 4.09
C ALA A 237 -9.28 17.43 4.52
N THR A 238 -9.96 18.21 3.68
CA THR A 238 -11.32 18.72 3.96
C THR A 238 -12.44 17.93 3.29
N ASP A 239 -12.12 17.09 2.30
CA ASP A 239 -13.04 16.18 1.64
C ASP A 239 -12.35 14.83 1.39
N PRO A 240 -12.11 14.03 2.46
CA PRO A 240 -11.54 12.70 2.30
C PRO A 240 -12.54 11.77 1.61
N VAL A 241 -12.05 10.67 1.02
CA VAL A 241 -12.92 9.59 0.52
C VAL A 241 -13.80 9.10 1.68
N ALA A 242 -15.11 9.16 1.50
CA ALA A 242 -16.09 8.92 2.55
C ALA A 242 -15.98 7.48 3.11
N ALA A 243 -16.31 7.33 4.39
CA ALA A 243 -16.37 6.01 5.00
C ALA A 243 -17.41 5.12 4.29
N GLY A 244 -17.02 3.91 3.89
CA GLY A 244 -17.87 2.99 3.13
C GLY A 244 -17.87 3.20 1.61
N VAL A 245 -17.11 4.18 1.10
CA VAL A 245 -16.80 4.33 -0.33
C VAL A 245 -15.44 3.70 -0.62
N SER A 246 -15.30 3.06 -1.79
CA SER A 246 -14.05 2.47 -2.28
C SER A 246 -13.46 3.29 -3.44
N ALA A 247 -12.20 3.71 -3.31
CA ALA A 247 -11.42 4.29 -4.40
C ALA A 247 -10.22 3.39 -4.70
N GLU A 248 -10.24 2.74 -5.86
CA GLU A 248 -9.31 1.66 -6.19
C GLU A 248 -8.47 1.99 -7.42
N ILE A 249 -7.15 1.88 -7.26
CA ILE A 249 -6.21 1.78 -8.38
C ILE A 249 -5.64 0.36 -8.39
N VAL A 250 -6.03 -0.42 -9.38
CA VAL A 250 -5.50 -1.76 -9.60
C VAL A 250 -4.41 -1.72 -10.65
N ILE A 251 -3.20 -2.10 -10.24
CA ILE A 251 -2.07 -2.29 -11.11
C ILE A 251 -2.24 -3.61 -11.86
N ALA A 252 -2.52 -3.50 -13.16
CA ALA A 252 -2.78 -4.62 -14.04
C ALA A 252 -1.57 -5.57 -14.08
N ASN A 253 -1.81 -6.87 -13.83
CA ASN A 253 -0.79 -7.87 -14.07
C ASN A 253 -0.86 -8.33 -15.53
N ASN A 254 0.09 -7.87 -16.36
CA ASN A 254 0.19 -8.25 -17.77
C ASN A 254 1.33 -9.26 -18.02
N GLY A 255 1.75 -10.01 -17.00
CA GLY A 255 2.86 -10.95 -17.06
C GLY A 255 4.23 -10.26 -17.04
N ALA A 256 5.28 -10.92 -17.53
CA ALA A 256 6.63 -10.37 -17.58
C ALA A 256 6.71 -8.97 -18.24
N ILE A 257 7.50 -8.07 -17.65
CA ILE A 257 7.74 -6.71 -18.17
C ILE A 257 8.53 -6.78 -19.48
N ASP A 258 8.14 -5.97 -20.46
CA ASP A 258 8.91 -5.78 -21.69
C ASP A 258 10.14 -4.90 -21.41
N THR A 259 11.32 -5.52 -21.30
CA THR A 259 12.58 -4.82 -21.02
C THR A 259 13.14 -4.03 -22.20
N VAL A 260 12.56 -4.15 -23.39
CA VAL A 260 12.88 -3.27 -24.53
C VAL A 260 12.17 -1.92 -24.35
N TRP A 261 10.92 -1.95 -23.92
CA TRP A 261 10.16 -0.75 -23.59
C TRP A 261 10.61 -0.13 -22.27
N ASP A 262 10.87 -0.96 -21.26
CA ASP A 262 11.24 -0.56 -19.91
C ASP A 262 12.57 -1.19 -19.47
N PRO A 263 13.71 -0.68 -19.98
CA PRO A 263 15.03 -1.21 -19.64
C PRO A 263 15.44 -0.96 -18.19
N MET A 264 14.69 -0.13 -17.46
CA MET A 264 14.94 0.17 -16.05
C MET A 264 13.96 -0.54 -15.11
N LEU A 265 12.99 -1.31 -15.62
CA LEU A 265 11.92 -1.94 -14.83
C LEU A 265 11.08 -0.93 -14.01
N LEU A 266 10.96 0.32 -14.47
CA LEU A 266 10.22 1.40 -13.80
C LEU A 266 8.69 1.28 -13.94
N SER A 267 8.22 0.72 -15.05
CA SER A 267 6.80 0.56 -15.38
C SER A 267 6.05 -0.31 -14.38
N ARG A 268 4.74 -0.44 -14.57
CA ARG A 268 3.81 -1.20 -13.74
C ARG A 268 3.72 -0.67 -12.31
N GLY A 269 2.92 0.37 -12.11
CA GLY A 269 2.81 1.04 -10.82
C GLY A 269 2.22 2.44 -10.89
N VAL A 270 2.20 3.11 -9.75
CA VAL A 270 1.92 4.54 -9.62
C VAL A 270 3.24 5.27 -9.36
N ILE A 271 3.68 6.08 -10.32
CA ILE A 271 4.92 6.84 -10.21
C ILE A 271 4.58 8.33 -10.30
N VAL A 272 4.78 9.06 -9.20
CA VAL A 272 4.46 10.48 -9.12
C VAL A 272 5.77 11.27 -9.10
N HIS A 273 5.99 12.09 -10.12
CA HIS A 273 7.07 13.07 -10.18
C HIS A 273 6.60 14.46 -9.73
N GLY A 274 5.31 14.76 -9.89
CA GLY A 274 4.66 16.00 -9.45
C GLY A 274 4.03 15.90 -8.07
N GLN A 275 2.77 16.32 -7.98
CA GLN A 275 2.01 16.41 -6.72
C GLN A 275 1.11 15.20 -6.51
N VAL A 276 0.99 14.75 -5.26
CA VAL A 276 0.00 13.75 -4.86
C VAL A 276 -0.65 14.11 -3.55
N GLU A 277 -1.99 14.10 -3.55
CA GLU A 277 -2.81 14.24 -2.36
C GLU A 277 -3.81 13.08 -2.30
N MET A 278 -3.76 12.30 -1.23
CA MET A 278 -4.70 11.20 -1.00
C MET A 278 -5.14 11.22 0.46
N HIS A 279 -6.44 11.36 0.70
CA HIS A 279 -7.02 11.30 2.04
C HIS A 279 -8.17 10.30 2.06
N GLY A 280 -7.89 9.11 2.60
CA GLY A 280 -8.92 8.12 2.89
C GLY A 280 -9.71 8.47 4.16
N ALA A 281 -10.75 7.67 4.43
CA ALA A 281 -11.52 7.77 5.66
C ALA A 281 -10.61 7.54 6.86
N GLU A 282 -10.51 8.55 7.73
CA GLU A 282 -9.72 8.49 8.95
C GLU A 282 -10.19 7.36 9.87
N LYS A 283 -9.23 6.61 10.43
CA LYS A 283 -9.50 5.57 11.42
C LYS A 283 -8.31 5.33 12.33
N ALA A 284 -8.58 4.78 13.52
CA ALA A 284 -7.54 4.28 14.39
C ALA A 284 -6.76 3.15 13.67
N THR A 285 -5.46 3.33 13.45
CA THR A 285 -4.67 2.40 12.63
C THR A 285 -4.31 1.12 13.39
N HIS A 286 -4.20 1.23 14.71
CA HIS A 286 -4.05 0.11 15.62
C HIS A 286 -4.51 0.49 17.02
N LEU A 287 -4.91 -0.52 17.81
CA LEU A 287 -5.27 -0.34 19.22
C LEU A 287 -4.66 -1.46 20.05
N LYS A 288 -4.32 -1.15 21.30
CA LYS A 288 -3.96 -2.18 22.27
C LYS A 288 -5.21 -2.87 22.77
N VAL A 289 -5.09 -4.14 23.09
CA VAL A 289 -6.09 -4.89 23.86
C VAL A 289 -6.09 -4.45 25.33
N ALA A 290 -7.26 -4.51 25.97
CA ALA A 290 -7.41 -4.32 27.42
C ALA A 290 -7.09 -5.60 28.20
N ALA A 291 -7.45 -6.75 27.64
CA ALA A 291 -7.17 -8.08 28.17
C ALA A 291 -6.41 -8.89 27.11
N ASP A 292 -5.52 -9.78 27.55
CA ASP A 292 -4.73 -10.58 26.63
C ASP A 292 -5.64 -11.58 25.89
N PRO A 293 -5.69 -11.58 24.55
CA PRO A 293 -6.47 -12.54 23.78
C PRO A 293 -5.84 -13.93 23.85
N MET A 294 -6.62 -14.94 24.14
CA MET A 294 -6.14 -16.32 24.28
C MET A 294 -6.65 -17.19 23.13
N ALA A 295 -6.00 -18.33 22.91
CA ALA A 295 -6.47 -19.32 21.95
C ALA A 295 -7.91 -19.75 22.28
N GLY A 296 -8.75 -19.81 21.26
CA GLY A 296 -10.19 -20.10 21.39
C GLY A 296 -11.08 -18.86 21.55
N ASP A 297 -10.53 -17.69 21.87
CA ASP A 297 -11.31 -16.46 21.96
C ASP A 297 -11.88 -16.08 20.58
N THR A 298 -13.16 -15.70 20.56
CA THR A 298 -13.87 -15.19 19.36
C THR A 298 -14.14 -13.70 19.44
N THR A 299 -13.65 -13.05 20.50
CA THR A 299 -13.83 -11.62 20.74
C THR A 299 -12.55 -11.01 21.28
N LEU A 300 -12.28 -9.76 20.90
CA LEU A 300 -11.19 -8.95 21.45
C LEU A 300 -11.81 -7.81 22.27
N THR A 301 -11.32 -7.60 23.49
CA THR A 301 -11.63 -6.38 24.25
C THR A 301 -10.48 -5.38 24.05
N LEU A 302 -10.74 -4.29 23.34
CA LEU A 302 -9.80 -3.22 23.07
C LEU A 302 -9.69 -2.25 24.26
N ALA A 303 -8.57 -1.53 24.37
CA ALA A 303 -8.33 -0.56 25.43
C ALA A 303 -9.31 0.64 25.38
N SER A 304 -9.86 0.93 24.21
CA SER A 304 -10.89 1.93 23.96
C SER A 304 -11.81 1.46 22.84
N ALA A 305 -12.99 2.08 22.70
CA ALA A 305 -13.81 1.90 21.52
C ALA A 305 -13.00 2.32 20.27
N PRO A 306 -12.99 1.50 19.21
CA PRO A 306 -12.23 1.81 18.02
C PRO A 306 -12.88 2.93 17.22
N ASP A 307 -12.09 3.92 16.81
CA ASP A 307 -12.55 5.00 15.94
C ASP A 307 -12.40 4.60 14.47
N GLY A 308 -13.46 4.80 13.69
CA GLY A 308 -13.51 4.49 12.25
C GLY A 308 -13.41 3.01 11.86
N TRP A 309 -13.42 2.05 12.80
CA TRP A 309 -13.45 0.61 12.49
C TRP A 309 -14.87 0.17 12.09
N GLN A 310 -14.96 -0.76 11.14
CA GLN A 310 -16.23 -1.25 10.61
C GLN A 310 -16.28 -2.78 10.59
N VAL A 311 -17.51 -3.34 10.60
CA VAL A 311 -17.72 -4.76 10.28
C VAL A 311 -17.22 -5.02 8.86
N GLY A 312 -16.46 -6.09 8.68
CA GLY A 312 -15.76 -6.40 7.43
C GLY A 312 -14.30 -5.94 7.40
N ASP A 313 -13.87 -5.08 8.33
CA ASP A 313 -12.46 -4.68 8.39
C ASP A 313 -11.54 -5.88 8.66
N ARG A 314 -10.41 -5.92 7.94
CA ARG A 314 -9.31 -6.86 8.16
C ARG A 314 -8.41 -6.33 9.27
N ILE A 315 -8.23 -7.14 10.31
CA ILE A 315 -7.33 -6.85 11.42
C ILE A 315 -6.24 -7.91 11.54
N VAL A 316 -5.12 -7.52 12.14
CA VAL A 316 -4.04 -8.42 12.53
C VAL A 316 -3.84 -8.31 14.03
N VAL A 317 -3.99 -9.42 14.74
CA VAL A 317 -3.60 -9.55 16.14
C VAL A 317 -2.13 -9.92 16.16
N ALA A 318 -1.29 -9.06 16.74
CA ALA A 318 0.15 -9.30 16.77
C ALA A 318 0.49 -10.54 17.61
N GLY A 319 1.32 -11.43 17.07
CA GLY A 319 1.87 -12.57 17.79
C GLY A 319 2.77 -12.09 18.93
N THR A 320 2.64 -12.71 20.11
CA THR A 320 3.49 -12.38 21.27
C THR A 320 4.62 -13.40 21.48
N HIS A 321 4.59 -14.49 20.72
CA HIS A 321 5.66 -15.50 20.68
C HIS A 321 6.30 -15.54 19.29
N TYR A 322 7.62 -15.48 19.25
CA TYR A 322 8.39 -15.63 18.02
C TYR A 322 9.69 -16.38 18.27
N LYS A 323 9.82 -17.56 17.67
CA LYS A 323 11.02 -18.41 17.78
C LYS A 323 12.06 -18.12 16.69
N GLY A 324 11.67 -17.42 15.62
CA GLY A 324 12.53 -17.15 14.48
C GLY A 324 13.19 -18.42 13.93
N HIS A 325 14.52 -18.42 13.86
CA HIS A 325 15.28 -19.59 13.44
C HIS A 325 15.75 -20.36 14.67
N ALA A 326 15.14 -21.50 14.94
CA ALA A 326 15.45 -22.31 16.13
C ALA A 326 15.80 -23.75 15.76
N TRP A 327 16.65 -24.38 16.58
CA TRP A 327 17.02 -25.78 16.44
C TRP A 327 15.81 -26.68 16.70
N ASP A 328 15.54 -27.61 15.78
CA ASP A 328 14.51 -28.64 15.89
C ASP A 328 15.17 -30.02 15.94
N ASN A 329 14.99 -30.69 17.08
CA ASN A 329 15.55 -32.02 17.35
C ASN A 329 14.99 -33.11 16.41
N THR A 330 13.79 -32.92 15.85
CA THR A 330 13.13 -33.89 14.96
C THR A 330 13.84 -33.98 13.62
N ILE A 331 14.28 -32.82 13.10
CA ILE A 331 15.02 -32.74 11.83
C ILE A 331 16.53 -32.61 12.05
N GLN A 332 16.99 -32.58 13.30
CA GLN A 332 18.38 -32.31 13.70
C GLN A 332 18.99 -31.11 12.97
N GLY A 333 18.25 -29.99 12.94
CA GLY A 333 18.62 -28.82 12.16
C GLY A 333 17.86 -27.57 12.55
N VAL A 334 18.28 -26.42 12.01
CA VAL A 334 17.59 -25.14 12.21
C VAL A 334 16.35 -25.11 11.32
N ARG A 335 15.20 -24.78 11.91
CA ARG A 335 13.93 -24.58 11.22
C ARG A 335 13.46 -23.13 11.43
N PRO A 336 12.90 -22.47 10.40
CA PRO A 336 12.17 -21.22 10.58
C PRO A 336 10.81 -21.49 11.22
N TYR A 337 10.48 -20.73 12.26
CA TYR A 337 9.17 -20.68 12.90
C TYR A 337 8.53 -19.33 12.57
N PRO A 338 7.35 -19.32 11.93
CA PRO A 338 6.66 -18.07 11.61
C PRO A 338 6.26 -17.34 12.90
N PRO A 339 6.03 -16.02 12.83
CA PRO A 339 5.36 -15.31 13.91
C PRO A 339 3.93 -15.84 14.06
N GLU A 340 3.40 -15.75 15.28
CA GLU A 340 2.05 -16.18 15.63
C GLU A 340 1.02 -15.04 15.42
N ASP A 341 1.22 -14.22 14.38
CA ASP A 341 0.28 -13.17 14.00
C ASP A 341 -1.01 -13.80 13.43
N GLU A 342 -2.16 -13.25 13.80
CA GLU A 342 -3.46 -13.79 13.38
C GLU A 342 -4.29 -12.77 12.63
N VAL A 343 -4.59 -13.07 11.36
CA VAL A 343 -5.46 -12.26 10.50
C VAL A 343 -6.90 -12.62 10.79
N ARG A 344 -7.74 -11.62 11.05
CA ARG A 344 -9.17 -11.81 11.31
C ARG A 344 -10.00 -10.75 10.61
N THR A 345 -11.27 -11.07 10.40
CA THR A 345 -12.27 -10.13 9.92
C THR A 345 -13.23 -9.79 11.06
N ILE A 346 -13.54 -8.51 11.21
CA ILE A 346 -14.51 -8.05 12.20
C ILE A 346 -15.92 -8.44 11.76
N THR A 347 -16.66 -9.16 12.62
CA THR A 347 -18.06 -9.55 12.37
C THR A 347 -19.07 -8.74 13.17
N ALA A 348 -18.66 -8.14 14.30
CA ALA A 348 -19.47 -7.21 15.08
C ALA A 348 -18.59 -6.29 15.94
N ILE A 349 -19.13 -5.11 16.28
CA ILE A 349 -18.50 -4.15 17.21
C ILE A 349 -19.56 -3.71 18.23
N ASP A 350 -19.27 -3.88 19.52
CA ASP A 350 -20.07 -3.37 20.64
C ASP A 350 -19.17 -2.64 21.63
N GLY A 351 -19.20 -1.30 21.58
CA GLY A 351 -18.30 -0.45 22.36
C GLY A 351 -16.83 -0.73 22.01
N ASN A 352 -16.07 -1.24 22.99
CA ASN A 352 -14.66 -1.64 22.80
C ASN A 352 -14.49 -3.15 22.58
N VAL A 353 -15.57 -3.90 22.38
CA VAL A 353 -15.51 -5.34 22.09
C VAL A 353 -15.71 -5.56 20.60
N VAL A 354 -14.76 -6.28 19.99
CA VAL A 354 -14.78 -6.66 18.58
C VAL A 354 -14.99 -8.16 18.49
N THR A 355 -15.97 -8.61 17.68
CA THR A 355 -16.19 -10.04 17.39
C THR A 355 -15.46 -10.44 16.13
N LEU A 356 -14.84 -11.62 16.15
CA LEU A 356 -14.01 -12.17 15.08
C LEU A 356 -14.81 -13.16 14.22
N ASP A 357 -14.36 -13.38 13.00
CA ASP A 357 -14.90 -14.39 12.08
C ASP A 357 -14.51 -15.83 12.46
N ALA A 358 -13.37 -15.98 13.13
CA ALA A 358 -12.87 -17.26 13.63
C ALA A 358 -12.18 -17.09 15.00
N ALA A 359 -12.23 -18.14 15.82
CA ALA A 359 -11.50 -18.20 17.09
C ALA A 359 -9.99 -18.04 16.86
N LEU A 360 -9.29 -17.41 17.81
CA LEU A 360 -7.82 -17.35 17.81
C LEU A 360 -7.22 -18.75 17.95
N VAL A 361 -6.09 -18.97 17.28
CA VAL A 361 -5.33 -20.22 17.33
C VAL A 361 -4.23 -20.14 18.39
N HIS A 362 -3.69 -18.95 18.64
CA HIS A 362 -2.54 -18.71 19.50
C HIS A 362 -2.93 -17.92 20.76
N ASP A 363 -2.14 -18.11 21.82
CA ASP A 363 -2.19 -17.23 22.98
C ASP A 363 -1.40 -15.96 22.66
N HIS A 364 -2.01 -14.81 22.88
CA HIS A 364 -1.38 -13.50 22.69
C HIS A 364 -1.09 -12.82 24.05
N ASP A 365 -0.55 -13.59 25.00
CA ASP A 365 -0.20 -13.08 26.33
C ASP A 365 0.86 -11.99 26.26
N ALA A 366 0.63 -10.90 27.00
CA ALA A 366 1.55 -9.79 27.00
C ALA A 366 2.82 -10.16 27.79
N PRO A 367 4.03 -9.84 27.28
CA PRO A 367 5.28 -10.14 27.99
C PRO A 367 5.41 -9.41 29.34
N ARG A 368 4.61 -8.36 29.55
CA ARG A 368 4.37 -7.68 30.84
C ARG A 368 3.13 -6.79 30.74
N ALA A 369 2.55 -6.41 31.88
CA ALA A 369 1.30 -5.63 31.95
C ALA A 369 1.25 -4.36 31.09
N GLY A 370 2.37 -3.65 30.89
CA GLY A 370 2.44 -2.43 30.06
C GLY A 370 2.64 -2.65 28.56
N LEU A 371 2.82 -3.90 28.12
CA LEU A 371 3.08 -4.28 26.71
C LEU A 371 1.93 -5.11 26.14
N LYS A 372 0.69 -4.67 26.39
CA LYS A 372 -0.49 -5.28 25.81
C LYS A 372 -0.40 -5.35 24.28
N THR A 373 -0.85 -6.49 23.76
CA THR A 373 -0.84 -6.83 22.34
C THR A 373 -1.54 -5.76 21.52
N SER A 374 -0.94 -5.40 20.39
CA SER A 374 -1.51 -4.46 19.44
C SER A 374 -2.34 -5.21 18.39
N VAL A 375 -3.50 -4.67 18.07
CA VAL A 375 -4.37 -5.12 16.98
C VAL A 375 -4.38 -4.03 15.93
N ALA A 376 -3.81 -4.32 14.76
CA ALA A 376 -3.71 -3.37 13.65
C ALA A 376 -4.86 -3.56 12.67
N ASN A 377 -5.42 -2.46 12.15
CA ASN A 377 -6.45 -2.45 11.12
C ASN A 377 -5.82 -2.16 9.76
N TYR A 378 -6.08 -3.04 8.79
CA TYR A 378 -5.49 -3.01 7.44
C TYR A 378 -6.48 -2.62 6.34
N SER A 379 -7.73 -2.28 6.67
CA SER A 379 -8.74 -1.86 5.69
C SER A 379 -8.74 -0.34 5.53
N ARG A 380 -8.74 0.14 4.29
CA ARG A 380 -8.73 1.58 3.92
C ARG A 380 -9.72 1.83 2.79
N SER A 381 -10.27 3.04 2.72
CA SER A 381 -11.21 3.42 1.65
C SER A 381 -10.51 3.70 0.32
N ILE A 382 -9.21 4.03 0.36
CA ILE A 382 -8.36 4.11 -0.83
C ILE A 382 -7.48 2.87 -0.86
N THR A 383 -7.44 2.16 -1.98
CA THR A 383 -6.51 1.05 -2.19
C THR A 383 -5.74 1.20 -3.49
N ILE A 384 -4.44 0.88 -3.43
CA ILE A 384 -3.60 0.64 -4.59
C ILE A 384 -3.12 -0.80 -4.47
N ALA A 385 -3.45 -1.63 -5.46
CA ALA A 385 -3.21 -3.06 -5.37
C ALA A 385 -2.66 -3.65 -6.67
N THR A 386 -1.80 -4.65 -6.58
CA THR A 386 -1.52 -5.49 -7.75
C THR A 386 -2.72 -6.39 -8.01
N GLU A 387 -3.14 -6.51 -9.27
CA GLU A 387 -4.09 -7.52 -9.69
C GLU A 387 -3.63 -8.94 -9.33
N ASP A 388 -4.53 -9.75 -8.77
CA ASP A 388 -4.27 -11.16 -8.41
C ASP A 388 -3.03 -11.38 -7.54
N TYR A 389 -2.72 -10.44 -6.64
CA TYR A 389 -1.45 -10.41 -5.91
C TYR A 389 -1.13 -11.68 -5.11
N ASP A 390 -2.14 -12.45 -4.71
CA ASP A 390 -1.99 -13.73 -4.01
C ASP A 390 -1.29 -14.79 -4.87
N THR A 391 -1.37 -14.66 -6.20
CA THR A 391 -0.80 -15.62 -7.15
C THR A 391 0.21 -15.01 -8.12
N ALA A 392 0.22 -13.67 -8.26
CA ALA A 392 1.17 -12.96 -9.10
C ALA A 392 2.62 -13.23 -8.67
N ALA A 393 3.50 -13.49 -9.64
CA ALA A 393 4.92 -13.57 -9.37
C ALA A 393 5.42 -12.24 -8.78
N VAL A 394 6.37 -12.30 -7.84
CA VAL A 394 6.90 -11.09 -7.19
C VAL A 394 7.43 -10.08 -8.21
N SER A 395 8.07 -10.53 -9.29
CA SER A 395 8.58 -9.68 -10.38
C SER A 395 7.49 -9.02 -11.24
N GLU A 396 6.25 -9.49 -11.18
CA GLU A 396 5.13 -8.99 -11.97
C GLU A 396 4.24 -8.00 -11.22
N ARG A 397 4.51 -7.76 -9.93
CA ARG A 397 3.72 -6.87 -9.07
C ARG A 397 3.84 -5.39 -9.44
N GLY A 398 2.86 -4.59 -9.05
CA GLY A 398 2.95 -3.14 -9.08
C GLY A 398 3.91 -2.58 -8.04
N HIS A 399 4.27 -1.31 -8.14
CA HIS A 399 4.96 -0.56 -7.08
C HIS A 399 4.43 0.88 -7.02
N VAL A 400 4.68 1.57 -5.91
CA VAL A 400 4.36 3.00 -5.77
C VAL A 400 5.64 3.77 -5.48
N MET A 401 5.90 4.81 -6.26
CA MET A 401 7.09 5.64 -6.14
C MET A 401 6.72 7.12 -6.21
N PHE A 402 7.02 7.87 -5.16
CA PHE A 402 7.05 9.32 -5.14
C PHE A 402 8.48 9.76 -5.41
N MET A 403 8.70 10.30 -6.60
CA MET A 403 10.01 10.45 -7.21
C MET A 403 10.41 11.91 -7.22
N HIS A 404 11.48 12.23 -6.49
CA HIS A 404 12.16 13.53 -6.50
C HIS A 404 11.30 14.75 -6.11
N SER A 405 10.16 14.53 -5.46
CA SER A 405 9.21 15.57 -5.02
C SER A 405 8.81 15.33 -3.56
N ASP A 406 8.73 16.42 -2.79
CA ASP A 406 8.23 16.45 -1.42
C ASP A 406 6.75 16.83 -1.34
N ASP A 407 6.12 17.16 -2.48
CA ASP A 407 4.70 17.52 -2.58
C ASP A 407 3.81 16.25 -2.56
N VAL A 408 3.86 15.60 -1.39
CA VAL A 408 3.27 14.29 -1.12
C VAL A 408 2.49 14.38 0.19
N ASP A 409 1.18 14.22 0.13
CA ASP A 409 0.34 13.98 1.31
C ASP A 409 -0.55 12.76 1.11
N VAL A 410 -0.19 11.63 1.72
CA VAL A 410 -0.84 10.34 1.53
C VAL A 410 -1.25 9.78 2.87
N ARG A 411 -2.56 9.81 3.12
CA ARG A 411 -3.17 9.45 4.39
C ARG A 411 -4.23 8.38 4.24
N TYR A 412 -4.17 7.39 5.13
CA TYR A 412 -5.16 6.32 5.23
C TYR A 412 -5.37 5.57 3.90
N VAL A 413 -4.27 5.26 3.21
CA VAL A 413 -4.26 4.48 1.95
C VAL A 413 -3.77 3.05 2.21
N GLY A 414 -4.44 2.08 1.59
CA GLY A 414 -4.06 0.67 1.59
C GLY A 414 -3.20 0.34 0.37
N PHE A 415 -2.09 -0.36 0.58
CA PHE A 415 -1.15 -0.80 -0.45
C PHE A 415 -1.09 -2.32 -0.42
N GLU A 416 -1.71 -3.00 -1.38
CA GLU A 416 -1.92 -4.45 -1.33
C GLU A 416 -1.15 -5.20 -2.41
N GLY A 417 -0.28 -6.11 -1.99
CA GLY A 417 0.42 -6.99 -2.91
C GLY A 417 1.39 -6.25 -3.84
N LEU A 418 1.87 -5.09 -3.41
CA LEU A 418 2.79 -4.23 -4.15
C LEU A 418 4.25 -4.53 -3.77
N GLY A 419 5.16 -4.04 -4.60
CA GLY A 419 6.60 -4.24 -4.50
C GLY A 419 7.08 -5.44 -5.31
N ARG A 420 8.23 -5.26 -5.97
CA ARG A 420 8.96 -6.27 -6.73
C ARG A 420 10.41 -6.45 -6.25
N THR A 421 10.93 -5.52 -5.44
CA THR A 421 12.23 -5.70 -4.78
C THR A 421 12.09 -6.70 -3.65
N ASP A 422 12.54 -7.92 -3.90
CA ASP A 422 12.52 -9.02 -2.92
C ASP A 422 13.72 -8.89 -1.97
N LYS A 423 13.46 -8.79 -0.66
CA LYS A 423 14.52 -8.69 0.36
C LYS A 423 14.91 -10.05 0.95
N SER A 424 14.33 -11.14 0.49
CA SER A 424 14.80 -12.50 0.79
C SER A 424 16.02 -12.90 -0.04
N ALA A 425 16.32 -12.13 -1.10
CA ALA A 425 17.49 -12.29 -1.96
C ALA A 425 18.26 -10.95 -2.12
N ASP A 426 19.48 -11.03 -2.64
CA ASP A 426 20.26 -9.84 -2.97
C ASP A 426 19.55 -9.01 -4.04
N ALA A 427 19.39 -7.71 -3.77
CA ALA A 427 18.84 -6.74 -4.71
C ALA A 427 19.95 -5.80 -5.18
N VAL A 428 20.03 -5.55 -6.49
CA VAL A 428 21.10 -4.76 -7.10
C VAL A 428 20.57 -3.47 -7.77
N PRO A 429 21.39 -2.43 -7.94
CA PRO A 429 21.03 -1.31 -8.80
C PRO A 429 20.82 -1.78 -10.24
N VAL A 430 19.80 -1.28 -10.95
CA VAL A 430 19.53 -1.73 -12.33
C VAL A 430 20.73 -1.45 -13.26
N GLY A 431 21.43 -0.34 -13.06
CA GLY A 431 22.61 0.04 -13.86
C GLY A 431 23.84 -0.86 -13.66
N SER A 432 23.85 -1.75 -12.64
CA SER A 432 24.95 -2.72 -12.48
C SER A 432 24.74 -4.01 -13.27
N LEU A 433 23.61 -4.16 -13.95
CA LEU A 433 23.29 -5.35 -14.74
C LEU A 433 23.79 -5.19 -16.18
N GLU A 434 24.52 -6.18 -16.70
CA GLU A 434 24.89 -6.23 -18.12
C GLU A 434 23.67 -6.50 -19.02
N THR A 435 22.69 -7.24 -18.50
CA THR A 435 21.43 -7.54 -19.19
C THR A 435 20.32 -7.51 -18.17
N VAL A 436 19.30 -6.69 -18.43
CA VAL A 436 18.11 -6.59 -17.57
C VAL A 436 17.09 -7.61 -18.04
N THR A 437 16.74 -8.54 -17.16
CA THR A 437 15.67 -9.51 -17.35
C THR A 437 14.41 -9.06 -16.61
N PRO A 438 13.20 -9.48 -17.04
CA PRO A 438 11.95 -9.09 -16.37
C PRO A 438 11.86 -9.50 -14.90
N ASP A 439 12.61 -10.54 -14.51
CA ASP A 439 12.67 -11.10 -13.16
C ASP A 439 13.91 -10.65 -12.36
N ALA A 440 14.69 -9.69 -12.88
CA ALA A 440 15.85 -9.17 -12.17
C ALA A 440 15.42 -8.49 -10.86
N ASN A 441 16.04 -8.89 -9.73
CA ASN A 441 15.77 -8.30 -8.42
C ASN A 441 16.47 -6.94 -8.29
N VAL A 442 15.85 -5.90 -8.83
CA VAL A 442 16.40 -4.53 -8.75
C VAL A 442 15.92 -3.79 -7.50
N LYS A 443 16.76 -2.91 -6.96
CA LYS A 443 16.39 -1.99 -5.88
C LYS A 443 15.37 -0.95 -6.38
N GLY A 444 14.55 -0.43 -5.47
CA GLY A 444 13.70 0.73 -5.73
C GLY A 444 12.31 0.40 -6.31
N ARG A 445 11.84 -0.84 -6.21
CA ARG A 445 10.48 -1.26 -6.57
C ARG A 445 9.76 -1.77 -5.32
N TYR A 446 9.45 -0.87 -4.39
CA TYR A 446 8.84 -1.20 -3.10
C TYR A 446 7.33 -0.98 -3.11
N ALA A 447 6.62 -1.48 -2.09
CA ALA A 447 5.17 -1.28 -2.01
C ALA A 447 4.80 0.21 -1.93
N LEU A 448 5.53 0.98 -1.11
CA LEU A 448 5.46 2.43 -1.02
C LEU A 448 6.87 3.02 -0.90
N HIS A 449 7.24 3.93 -1.78
CA HIS A 449 8.62 4.41 -1.92
C HIS A 449 8.70 5.92 -2.10
N VAL A 450 9.38 6.63 -1.19
CA VAL A 450 9.84 8.01 -1.39
C VAL A 450 11.28 7.96 -1.89
N HIS A 451 11.49 8.37 -3.14
CA HIS A 451 12.75 8.21 -3.86
C HIS A 451 13.47 9.54 -4.04
N ARG A 452 14.64 9.68 -3.38
CA ARG A 452 15.55 10.83 -3.48
C ARG A 452 14.87 12.18 -3.23
N ALA A 453 14.06 12.21 -2.18
CA ALA A 453 13.28 13.36 -1.74
C ALA A 453 13.31 13.43 -0.20
N GLY A 454 12.88 14.53 0.40
CA GLY A 454 12.56 14.65 1.83
C GLY A 454 13.73 15.01 2.74
N VAL A 455 14.88 15.38 2.16
CA VAL A 455 16.09 15.78 2.91
C VAL A 455 16.38 17.28 2.84
N ASP A 456 15.81 17.99 1.85
CA ASP A 456 16.17 19.37 1.55
C ASP A 456 15.27 20.40 2.27
N ASP A 457 13.99 20.08 2.51
CA ASP A 457 13.03 20.95 3.20
C ASP A 457 12.34 20.24 4.39
N PRO A 458 12.98 20.19 5.57
CA PRO A 458 12.44 19.50 6.74
C PRO A 458 11.19 20.18 7.33
N ASP A 459 10.90 21.43 6.95
CA ASP A 459 9.70 22.14 7.42
C ASP A 459 8.45 21.75 6.61
N ASN A 460 8.63 21.19 5.39
CA ASN A 460 7.57 20.72 4.51
C ASN A 460 7.88 19.27 4.02
N PRO A 461 7.89 18.27 4.93
CA PRO A 461 8.23 16.90 4.55
C PRO A 461 7.10 16.22 3.77
N ALA A 462 7.46 15.22 2.97
CA ALA A 462 6.49 14.25 2.45
C ALA A 462 5.73 13.57 3.61
N MET A 463 4.39 13.58 3.54
CA MET A 463 3.52 13.09 4.60
C MET A 463 2.94 11.72 4.27
N LEU A 464 3.27 10.72 5.08
CA LEU A 464 2.69 9.37 5.03
C LEU A 464 2.03 9.04 6.38
N VAL A 465 0.70 9.10 6.46
CA VAL A 465 -0.03 8.98 7.74
C VAL A 465 -1.07 7.87 7.70
N GLY A 466 -0.99 6.92 8.65
CA GLY A 466 -2.02 5.89 8.83
C GLY A 466 -2.22 4.92 7.66
N ASN A 467 -1.29 4.89 6.72
CA ASN A 467 -1.28 3.95 5.60
C ASN A 467 -1.11 2.49 6.07
N ALA A 468 -1.62 1.54 5.30
CA ALA A 468 -1.49 0.12 5.57
C ALA A 468 -0.83 -0.57 4.38
N VAL A 469 0.22 -1.37 4.61
CA VAL A 469 0.87 -2.16 3.58
C VAL A 469 0.59 -3.64 3.83
N TRP A 470 -0.12 -4.27 2.91
CA TRP A 470 -0.46 -5.69 2.96
C TRP A 470 0.40 -6.45 1.95
N THR A 471 1.16 -7.45 2.40
CA THR A 471 1.96 -8.35 1.56
C THR A 471 3.00 -7.64 0.66
N SER A 472 4.15 -7.26 1.23
CA SER A 472 5.34 -6.80 0.48
C SER A 472 6.42 -7.89 0.47
N PRO A 473 7.13 -8.13 -0.65
CA PRO A 473 8.28 -9.04 -0.70
C PRO A 473 9.53 -8.46 -0.01
N GLY A 474 9.45 -7.22 0.50
CA GLY A 474 10.52 -6.57 1.22
C GLY A 474 10.00 -5.60 2.27
N TRP A 475 10.64 -4.45 2.41
CA TRP A 475 10.15 -3.37 3.28
C TRP A 475 8.79 -2.86 2.77
N GLY A 476 7.88 -2.55 3.70
CA GLY A 476 6.56 -2.03 3.35
C GLY A 476 6.61 -0.58 2.87
N ILE A 477 7.28 0.29 3.63
CA ILE A 477 7.49 1.70 3.30
C ILE A 477 9.00 1.94 3.26
N VAL A 478 9.49 2.57 2.19
CA VAL A 478 10.91 2.88 2.02
C VAL A 478 11.08 4.36 1.70
N HIS A 479 12.04 4.98 2.37
CA HIS A 479 12.55 6.30 2.06
C HIS A 479 14.07 6.18 1.91
N HIS A 480 14.59 6.55 0.73
CA HIS A 480 16.04 6.58 0.52
C HIS A 480 16.46 7.64 -0.50
N ASP A 481 17.74 7.96 -0.46
CA ASP A 481 18.49 8.75 -1.46
C ASP A 481 19.40 7.84 -2.31
#